data_AF-A0A6I4VQ75-F1
#
_entry.id   AF-A0A6I4VQ75-F1
#
_cell.length_a   1.000
_cell.length_b   1.000
_cell.length_c   1.000
_cell.angle_alpha   90.00
_cell.angle_beta   90.00
_cell.angle_gamma   90.00
#
_symmetry.space_group_name_H-M   'P 1'
#
loop_
_entity.id
_entity.type
_entity.pdbx_description
1 polymer ?
#
loop_
_entity_poly.entity_id
_entity_poly.type
_entity_poly.pdbx_seq_one_letter_code
_entity_poly.pdbx_strand_id
1 'polypeptide(L)'
;MDIKNYLSRIGLDQDIKNNLAGLTQLQQNHVTQVPFENLDILQAIPLSLDPNELYKKIVVRRRGGVCYELNGLFHVLLRRLNFDVCMCAATVYLNGSWFIEGTHLTNIVHLNGEKYSVDVGFGGNTPSIPIPLTGQKIYAVNNYYRVKSFLEEQNMWVLEKKEDRNWIALYKFSQKEKIIDDFKDVCDFTQYSEQSTFNKVPVIMKVKNQGRITLRDQSLTIVEGLNKTKRIIDPREVKSIYKDLFDLEI
;
A
#
# COMPACT_ATOMS: atom_id res chain seq x y z
N MET A 1 2.84 -1.81 -20.30
CA MET A 1 1.76 -2.30 -19.44
C MET A 1 0.44 -2.35 -20.20
N ASP A 2 -0.20 -3.50 -20.26
CA ASP A 2 -1.57 -3.66 -20.75
C ASP A 2 -2.57 -3.33 -19.62
N ILE A 3 -3.41 -2.30 -19.84
CA ILE A 3 -4.39 -1.82 -18.86
C ILE A 3 -5.45 -2.87 -18.58
N LYS A 4 -5.95 -3.57 -19.62
CA LYS A 4 -7.02 -4.57 -19.47
C LYS A 4 -6.57 -5.73 -18.59
N ASN A 5 -5.34 -6.19 -18.79
CA ASN A 5 -4.75 -7.23 -17.95
C ASN A 5 -4.55 -6.77 -16.50
N TYR A 6 -4.17 -5.50 -16.29
CA TYR A 6 -4.07 -4.95 -14.93
C TYR A 6 -5.45 -4.89 -14.26
N LEU A 7 -6.45 -4.35 -14.94
CA LEU A 7 -7.82 -4.27 -14.43
C LEU A 7 -8.34 -5.67 -14.08
N SER A 8 -8.11 -6.65 -14.95
CA SER A 8 -8.44 -8.06 -14.70
C SER A 8 -7.70 -8.63 -13.47
N ARG A 9 -6.42 -8.30 -13.25
CA ARG A 9 -5.67 -8.69 -12.05
C ARG A 9 -6.34 -8.23 -10.76
N ILE A 10 -6.96 -7.06 -10.78
CA ILE A 10 -7.68 -6.49 -9.65
C ILE A 10 -9.20 -6.76 -9.71
N GLY A 11 -9.68 -7.62 -10.61
CA GLY A 11 -11.09 -8.02 -10.65
C GLY A 11 -12.02 -6.98 -11.28
N LEU A 12 -11.49 -6.11 -12.14
CA LEU A 12 -12.26 -5.13 -12.91
C LEU A 12 -12.27 -5.51 -14.39
N ASP A 13 -13.43 -5.41 -15.03
CA ASP A 13 -13.68 -5.75 -16.44
C ASP A 13 -14.31 -4.60 -17.25
N GLN A 14 -14.58 -3.47 -16.61
CA GLN A 14 -15.23 -2.30 -17.20
C GLN A 14 -14.27 -1.12 -17.42
N ASP A 15 -14.70 -0.19 -18.28
CA ASP A 15 -14.01 1.09 -18.48
C ASP A 15 -14.04 1.94 -17.21
N ILE A 16 -12.86 2.35 -16.75
CA ILE A 16 -12.71 3.17 -15.56
C ILE A 16 -12.82 4.65 -15.93
N LYS A 17 -13.80 5.32 -15.34
CA LYS A 17 -13.98 6.77 -15.50
C LYS A 17 -12.89 7.52 -14.74
N ASN A 18 -12.35 8.57 -15.36
CA ASN A 18 -11.42 9.51 -14.72
C ASN A 18 -12.18 10.47 -13.79
N ASN A 19 -12.66 9.94 -12.67
CA ASN A 19 -13.35 10.69 -11.61
C ASN A 19 -13.16 9.96 -10.26
N LEU A 20 -13.68 10.56 -9.18
CA LEU A 20 -13.52 10.00 -7.84
C LEU A 20 -14.10 8.57 -7.70
N ALA A 21 -15.22 8.27 -8.37
CA ALA A 21 -15.81 6.93 -8.33
C ALA A 21 -14.91 5.88 -9.00
N GLY A 22 -14.32 6.20 -10.15
CA GLY A 22 -13.34 5.33 -10.81
C GLY A 22 -12.07 5.16 -10.00
N LEU A 23 -11.53 6.25 -9.43
CA LEU A 23 -10.36 6.20 -8.55
C LEU A 23 -10.61 5.33 -7.30
N THR A 24 -11.80 5.46 -6.72
CA THR A 24 -12.25 4.65 -5.58
C THR A 24 -12.30 3.17 -5.94
N GLN A 25 -12.88 2.82 -7.09
CA GLN A 25 -12.90 1.44 -7.57
C GLN A 25 -11.48 0.90 -7.77
N LEU A 26 -10.59 1.65 -8.41
CA LEU A 26 -9.21 1.21 -8.64
C LEU A 26 -8.47 0.89 -7.34
N GLN A 27 -8.49 1.81 -6.37
CA GLN A 27 -7.77 1.62 -5.11
C GLN A 27 -8.38 0.48 -4.30
N GLN A 28 -9.70 0.43 -4.17
CA GLN A 28 -10.40 -0.61 -3.41
C GLN A 28 -10.15 -2.01 -3.97
N ASN A 29 -10.18 -2.15 -5.29
CA ASN A 29 -9.94 -3.42 -5.96
C ASN A 29 -8.47 -3.82 -5.89
N HIS A 30 -7.53 -2.87 -6.03
CA HIS A 30 -6.12 -3.18 -5.89
C HIS A 30 -5.78 -3.70 -4.49
N VAL A 31 -6.11 -2.95 -3.42
CA VAL A 31 -5.71 -3.33 -2.05
C VAL A 31 -6.37 -4.62 -1.55
N THR A 32 -7.52 -4.99 -2.12
CA THR A 32 -8.23 -6.23 -1.76
C THR A 32 -7.80 -7.45 -2.56
N GLN A 33 -7.14 -7.26 -3.71
CA GLN A 33 -6.74 -8.35 -4.61
C GLN A 33 -5.22 -8.55 -4.69
N VAL A 34 -4.44 -7.49 -4.50
CA VAL A 34 -2.97 -7.53 -4.56
C VAL A 34 -2.41 -7.46 -3.15
N PRO A 35 -1.71 -8.49 -2.68
CA PRO A 35 -1.12 -8.48 -1.34
C PRO A 35 0.14 -7.60 -1.31
N PHE A 36 0.41 -7.06 -0.13
CA PHE A 36 1.74 -6.59 0.23
C PHE A 36 2.60 -7.80 0.61
N GLU A 37 3.84 -7.88 0.11
CA GLU A 37 4.78 -8.96 0.46
C GLU A 37 6.24 -8.56 0.23
N ASN A 38 7.16 -9.17 0.98
CA ASN A 38 8.61 -8.94 0.93
C ASN A 38 9.40 -10.21 0.54
N LEU A 39 8.79 -11.17 -0.15
CA LEU A 39 9.35 -12.50 -0.32
C LEU A 39 10.55 -12.54 -1.28
N ASP A 40 10.58 -11.64 -2.27
CA ASP A 40 11.73 -11.51 -3.17
C ASP A 40 12.98 -11.07 -2.39
N ILE A 41 12.83 -10.15 -1.43
CA ILE A 41 13.92 -9.69 -0.55
C ILE A 41 14.52 -10.87 0.22
N LEU A 42 13.66 -11.71 0.80
CA LEU A 42 14.09 -12.87 1.59
C LEU A 42 14.73 -13.97 0.73
N GLN A 43 14.40 -14.00 -0.57
CA GLN A 43 15.01 -14.89 -1.55
C GLN A 43 16.24 -14.29 -2.24
N ALA A 44 16.70 -13.11 -1.78
CA ALA A 44 17.79 -12.35 -2.39
C ALA A 44 17.56 -12.06 -3.90
N ILE A 45 16.30 -11.98 -4.33
CA ILE A 45 15.92 -11.50 -5.65
C ILE A 45 15.83 -9.98 -5.56
N PRO A 46 16.66 -9.22 -6.29
CA PRO A 46 16.64 -7.77 -6.22
C PRO A 46 15.27 -7.20 -6.63
N LEU A 47 14.79 -6.25 -5.85
CA LEU A 47 13.59 -5.49 -6.20
C LEU A 47 13.83 -4.68 -7.47
N SER A 48 12.82 -4.59 -8.32
CA SER A 48 12.85 -3.77 -9.53
C SER A 48 11.95 -2.55 -9.36
N LEU A 49 12.40 -1.41 -9.88
CA LEU A 49 11.59 -0.21 -10.03
C LEU A 49 11.18 0.01 -11.50
N ASP A 50 11.57 -0.89 -12.40
CA ASP A 50 11.18 -0.84 -13.81
C ASP A 50 9.69 -1.20 -13.98
N PRO A 51 8.88 -0.35 -14.62
CA PRO A 51 7.44 -0.59 -14.78
C PRO A 51 7.08 -1.89 -15.52
N ASN A 52 7.94 -2.40 -16.42
CA ASN A 52 7.67 -3.65 -17.13
C ASN A 52 7.93 -4.86 -16.23
N GLU A 53 9.00 -4.85 -15.44
CA GLU A 53 9.28 -5.90 -14.47
C GLU A 53 8.26 -5.92 -13.34
N LEU A 54 7.86 -4.75 -12.84
CA LEU A 54 6.76 -4.62 -11.87
C LEU A 54 5.45 -5.18 -12.43
N TYR A 55 5.13 -4.86 -13.68
CA TYR A 55 3.96 -5.40 -14.36
C TYR A 55 4.01 -6.94 -14.49
N LYS A 56 5.16 -7.49 -14.91
CA LYS A 56 5.36 -8.95 -14.98
C LYS A 56 5.18 -9.61 -13.61
N LYS A 57 5.71 -9.00 -12.54
CA LYS A 57 5.58 -9.51 -11.17
C LYS A 57 4.13 -9.47 -10.67
N ILE A 58 3.56 -8.28 -10.61
CA ILE A 58 2.30 -8.04 -9.89
C ILE A 58 1.09 -8.51 -10.72
N VAL A 59 1.11 -8.29 -12.04
CA VAL A 59 -0.02 -8.60 -12.93
C VAL A 59 0.10 -9.99 -13.52
N VAL A 60 1.21 -10.28 -14.21
CA VAL A 60 1.36 -11.54 -14.98
C VAL A 60 1.57 -12.73 -14.04
N ARG A 61 2.52 -12.65 -13.10
CA ARG A 61 2.80 -13.68 -12.10
C ARG A 61 1.86 -13.61 -10.89
N ARG A 62 0.93 -12.65 -10.86
CA ARG A 62 -0.05 -12.41 -9.79
C ARG A 62 0.55 -12.24 -8.38
N ARG A 63 1.83 -11.88 -8.27
CA ARG A 63 2.51 -11.63 -7.00
C ARG A 63 2.10 -10.28 -6.37
N GLY A 64 2.62 -10.02 -5.17
CA GLY A 64 2.50 -8.73 -4.51
C GLY A 64 3.78 -7.90 -4.66
N GLY A 65 4.06 -7.07 -3.67
CA GLY A 65 5.32 -6.35 -3.53
C GLY A 65 5.34 -5.44 -2.31
N VAL A 66 6.44 -4.72 -2.13
CA VAL A 66 6.56 -3.64 -1.13
C VAL A 66 6.00 -2.31 -1.68
N CYS A 67 6.03 -1.25 -0.87
CA CYS A 67 5.35 0.01 -1.21
C CYS A 67 5.80 0.65 -2.54
N TYR A 68 7.10 0.65 -2.85
CA TYR A 68 7.60 1.23 -4.12
C TYR A 68 7.12 0.45 -5.33
N GLU A 69 7.03 -0.88 -5.23
CA GLU A 69 6.56 -1.75 -6.30
C GLU A 69 5.06 -1.56 -6.55
N LEU A 70 4.26 -1.59 -5.47
CA LEU A 70 2.81 -1.47 -5.53
C LEU A 70 2.37 -0.08 -5.95
N ASN A 71 2.80 0.96 -5.22
CA ASN A 71 2.41 2.34 -5.52
C ASN A 71 3.07 2.86 -6.80
N GLY A 72 4.28 2.41 -7.13
CA GLY A 72 4.96 2.76 -8.38
C GLY A 72 4.23 2.22 -9.60
N LEU A 73 3.83 0.94 -9.58
CA LEU A 73 3.05 0.38 -10.68
C LEU A 73 1.63 0.95 -10.74
N PHE A 74 0.99 1.20 -9.59
CA PHE A 74 -0.33 1.82 -9.54
C PHE A 74 -0.31 3.26 -10.08
N HIS A 75 0.74 4.03 -9.82
CA HIS A 75 0.96 5.33 -10.43
C HIS A 75 0.97 5.24 -11.97
N VAL A 76 1.68 4.27 -12.54
CA VAL A 76 1.72 4.07 -14.00
C VAL A 76 0.33 3.76 -14.56
N LEU A 77 -0.49 3.01 -13.82
CA LEU A 77 -1.88 2.74 -14.22
C LEU A 77 -2.71 4.02 -14.22
N LEU A 78 -2.65 4.79 -13.13
CA LEU A 78 -3.38 6.05 -12.99
C LEU A 78 -3.03 7.04 -14.11
N ARG A 79 -1.73 7.20 -14.43
CA ARG A 79 -1.28 8.03 -15.55
C ARG A 79 -1.85 7.55 -16.90
N ARG A 80 -1.85 6.24 -17.15
CA ARG A 80 -2.43 5.66 -18.38
C ARG A 80 -3.94 5.80 -18.49
N LEU A 81 -4.62 5.93 -17.35
CA LEU A 81 -6.06 6.24 -17.27
C LEU A 81 -6.33 7.76 -17.23
N ASN A 82 -5.31 8.59 -17.49
CA ASN A 82 -5.36 10.05 -17.54
C ASN A 82 -5.65 10.75 -16.21
N PHE A 83 -5.49 10.07 -15.07
CA PHE A 83 -5.52 10.75 -13.78
C PHE A 83 -4.30 11.69 -13.66
N ASP A 84 -4.54 12.88 -13.13
CA ASP A 84 -3.46 13.78 -12.71
C ASP A 84 -2.91 13.28 -11.37
N VAL A 85 -1.78 12.58 -11.42
CA VAL A 85 -1.18 11.88 -10.29
C VAL A 85 0.31 12.20 -10.21
N CYS A 86 0.80 12.41 -8.99
CA CYS A 86 2.22 12.52 -8.67
C CYS A 86 2.61 11.51 -7.57
N MET A 87 3.86 11.05 -7.60
CA MET A 87 4.44 10.28 -6.49
C MET A 87 4.97 11.25 -5.44
N CYS A 88 4.87 10.85 -4.17
CA CYS A 88 5.41 11.60 -3.04
C CYS A 88 6.15 10.66 -2.09
N ALA A 89 7.22 11.18 -1.49
CA ALA A 89 7.90 10.51 -0.40
C ALA A 89 7.19 10.78 0.93
N ALA A 90 7.05 9.72 1.71
CA ALA A 90 6.36 9.69 2.99
C ALA A 90 7.25 9.07 4.07
N THR A 91 7.05 9.47 5.31
CA THR A 91 7.78 8.98 6.48
C THR A 91 6.81 8.27 7.40
N VAL A 92 7.07 6.98 7.64
CA VAL A 92 6.20 6.12 8.46
C VAL A 92 6.31 6.48 9.93
N TYR A 93 5.17 6.54 10.62
CA TYR A 93 5.10 6.61 12.08
C TYR A 93 5.06 5.19 12.64
N LEU A 94 6.06 4.83 13.44
CA LEU A 94 6.22 3.48 13.98
C LEU A 94 6.68 3.56 15.44
N ASN A 95 6.03 2.80 16.31
CA ASN A 95 6.40 2.67 17.73
C ASN A 95 6.57 4.01 18.48
N GLY A 96 5.74 5.00 18.17
CA GLY A 96 5.73 6.30 18.86
C GLY A 96 6.68 7.35 18.28
N SER A 97 7.41 7.04 17.20
CA SER A 97 8.31 7.98 16.53
C SER A 97 8.18 7.94 15.00
N TRP A 98 8.62 9.02 14.35
CA TRP A 98 8.85 9.00 12.92
C TRP A 98 10.08 8.16 12.62
N PHE A 99 9.95 7.20 11.70
CA PHE A 99 11.06 6.38 11.23
C PHE A 99 11.98 7.21 10.31
N ILE A 100 12.77 6.54 9.47
CA ILE A 100 13.66 7.18 8.50
C ILE A 100 12.82 7.95 7.47
N GLU A 101 13.30 9.14 7.14
CA GLU A 101 12.60 10.08 6.27
C GLU A 101 12.44 9.52 4.85
N GLY A 102 11.26 9.74 4.26
CA GLY A 102 11.00 9.38 2.85
C GLY A 102 10.98 7.88 2.57
N THR A 103 10.85 7.05 3.61
CA THR A 103 10.90 5.59 3.47
C THR A 103 9.66 4.94 2.89
N HIS A 104 8.64 5.70 2.53
CA HIS A 104 7.42 5.18 1.95
C HIS A 104 7.08 5.97 0.69
N LEU A 105 6.63 5.27 -0.36
CA LEU A 105 6.07 5.92 -1.55
C LEU A 105 4.56 5.94 -1.39
N THR A 106 3.95 7.10 -1.62
CA THR A 106 2.49 7.26 -1.73
C THR A 106 2.16 8.11 -2.96
N ASN A 107 0.91 8.08 -3.44
CA ASN A 107 0.49 8.92 -4.55
C ASN A 107 -0.49 10.02 -4.09
N ILE A 108 -0.44 11.15 -4.76
CA ILE A 108 -1.46 12.20 -4.67
C ILE A 108 -2.13 12.32 -6.02
N VAL A 109 -3.47 12.30 -6.03
CA VAL A 109 -4.28 12.50 -7.23
C VAL A 109 -5.04 13.83 -7.13
N HIS A 110 -4.95 14.65 -8.17
CA HIS A 110 -5.72 15.87 -8.34
C HIS A 110 -7.00 15.59 -9.14
N LEU A 111 -8.15 15.90 -8.57
CA LEU A 111 -9.45 15.74 -9.21
C LEU A 111 -10.37 16.89 -8.85
N ASN A 112 -10.92 17.58 -9.85
CA ASN A 112 -11.91 18.65 -9.70
C ASN A 112 -11.52 19.74 -8.67
N GLY A 113 -10.24 20.12 -8.62
CA GLY A 113 -9.72 21.13 -7.69
C GLY A 113 -9.38 20.60 -6.29
N GLU A 114 -9.63 19.33 -6.01
CA GLU A 114 -9.30 18.67 -4.76
C GLU A 114 -8.11 17.70 -4.92
N LYS A 115 -7.47 17.37 -3.79
CA LYS A 115 -6.33 16.46 -3.71
C LYS A 115 -6.69 15.25 -2.85
N TYR A 116 -6.31 14.08 -3.30
CA TYR A 116 -6.57 12.81 -2.62
C TYR A 116 -5.27 12.06 -2.39
N SER A 117 -5.07 11.56 -1.16
CA SER A 117 -4.05 10.55 -0.87
C SER A 117 -4.55 9.21 -1.38
N VAL A 118 -3.74 8.60 -2.25
CA VAL A 118 -4.04 7.34 -2.92
C VAL A 118 -2.87 6.40 -2.67
N ASP A 119 -3.10 5.40 -1.83
CA ASP A 119 -2.06 4.47 -1.40
C ASP A 119 -2.60 3.05 -1.51
N VAL A 120 -1.83 2.20 -2.20
CA VAL A 120 -2.09 0.77 -2.34
C VAL A 120 -0.96 -0.09 -1.77
N GLY A 121 0.04 0.53 -1.16
CA GLY A 121 1.32 -0.09 -0.79
C GLY A 121 1.71 0.04 0.68
N PHE A 122 0.92 0.69 1.54
CA PHE A 122 1.24 0.84 2.97
C PHE A 122 1.08 -0.46 3.80
N GLY A 123 0.44 -1.49 3.24
CA GLY A 123 0.21 -2.79 3.89
C GLY A 123 -1.15 -2.88 4.59
N GLY A 124 -1.23 -3.58 5.71
CA GLY A 124 -2.51 -3.97 6.32
C GLY A 124 -3.39 -2.81 6.83
N ASN A 125 -2.82 -1.64 7.12
CA ASN A 125 -3.57 -0.46 7.58
C ASN A 125 -3.97 0.50 6.45
N THR A 126 -3.69 0.15 5.19
CA THR A 126 -3.99 0.99 4.02
C THR A 126 -5.49 1.31 3.95
N PRO A 127 -5.89 2.59 3.82
CA PRO A 127 -7.28 2.91 3.52
C PRO A 127 -7.68 2.29 2.17
N SER A 128 -8.85 1.67 2.09
CA SER A 128 -9.27 1.01 0.84
C SER A 128 -9.75 1.99 -0.23
N ILE A 129 -9.85 3.28 0.07
CA ILE A 129 -10.39 4.31 -0.82
C ILE A 129 -9.57 5.60 -0.70
N PRO A 130 -9.63 6.48 -1.71
CA PRO A 130 -8.91 7.77 -1.68
C PRO A 130 -9.35 8.63 -0.51
N ILE A 131 -8.39 9.26 0.18
CA ILE A 131 -8.67 10.12 1.33
C ILE A 131 -8.38 11.58 0.95
N PRO A 132 -9.37 12.49 1.03
CA PRO A 132 -9.17 13.88 0.65
C PRO A 132 -8.23 14.59 1.64
N LEU A 133 -7.37 15.47 1.13
CA LEU A 133 -6.44 16.31 1.90
C LEU A 133 -7.19 17.52 2.49
N THR A 134 -8.22 17.26 3.30
CA THR A 134 -9.14 18.28 3.85
C THR A 134 -9.36 18.15 5.35
N GLY A 135 -8.87 17.08 5.97
CA GLY A 135 -9.15 16.70 7.36
C GLY A 135 -10.50 15.99 7.54
N GLN A 136 -11.26 15.79 6.47
CA GLN A 136 -12.53 15.05 6.50
C GLN A 136 -12.30 13.62 6.98
N LYS A 137 -13.20 13.16 7.85
CA LYS A 137 -13.21 11.78 8.35
C LYS A 137 -13.88 10.90 7.30
N ILE A 138 -13.14 9.91 6.82
CA ILE A 138 -13.61 8.92 5.84
C ILE A 138 -13.65 7.56 6.51
N TYR A 139 -14.76 6.84 6.36
CA TYR A 139 -14.90 5.48 6.87
C TYR A 139 -14.53 4.46 5.78
N ALA A 140 -13.57 3.59 6.06
CA ALA A 140 -13.07 2.56 5.16
C ALA A 140 -12.50 1.39 5.97
N VAL A 141 -12.61 0.15 5.48
CA VAL A 141 -12.00 -1.04 6.14
C VAL A 141 -12.32 -1.12 7.64
N ASN A 142 -13.58 -0.86 8.01
CA ASN A 142 -14.07 -0.80 9.39
C ASN A 142 -13.37 0.21 10.33
N ASN A 143 -12.72 1.24 9.78
CA ASN A 143 -12.09 2.28 10.56
C ASN A 143 -12.29 3.68 9.95
N TYR A 144 -12.08 4.71 10.75
CA TYR A 144 -12.04 6.09 10.29
C TYR A 144 -10.61 6.50 9.98
N TYR A 145 -10.44 7.14 8.82
CA TYR A 145 -9.19 7.72 8.34
C TYR A 145 -9.39 9.20 8.07
N ARG A 146 -8.31 9.98 8.10
CA ARG A 146 -8.29 11.35 7.60
C ARG A 146 -6.88 11.74 7.19
N VAL A 147 -6.79 12.66 6.23
CA VAL A 147 -5.55 13.35 5.90
C VAL A 147 -5.71 14.82 6.22
N LYS A 148 -4.83 15.38 7.05
CA LYS A 148 -4.86 16.79 7.46
C LYS A 148 -3.46 17.40 7.40
N SER A 149 -3.36 18.72 7.43
CA SER A 149 -2.08 19.40 7.55
C SER A 149 -1.37 18.95 8.83
N PHE A 150 -0.09 18.64 8.71
CA PHE A 150 0.77 18.29 9.83
C PHE A 150 1.29 19.58 10.47
N LEU A 151 0.93 19.84 11.73
CA LEU A 151 1.16 21.15 12.35
C LEU A 151 2.61 21.38 12.81
N GLU A 152 3.38 20.31 12.98
CA GLU A 152 4.78 20.37 13.45
C GLU A 152 5.75 20.75 12.32
N GLU A 153 5.32 20.66 11.06
CA GLU A 153 6.17 20.90 9.89
C GLU A 153 5.37 21.50 8.74
N GLN A 154 5.84 22.63 8.20
CA GLN A 154 5.12 23.34 7.14
C GLN A 154 5.03 22.52 5.86
N ASN A 155 3.93 22.67 5.12
CA ASN A 155 3.67 22.01 3.83
C ASN A 155 3.64 20.47 3.88
N MET A 156 3.50 19.89 5.07
CA MET A 156 3.36 18.46 5.27
C MET A 156 1.90 18.09 5.56
N TRP A 157 1.52 16.88 5.16
CA TRP A 157 0.25 16.24 5.48
C TRP A 157 0.52 15.01 6.33
N VAL A 158 -0.45 14.62 7.14
CA VAL A 158 -0.42 13.37 7.91
C VAL A 158 -1.67 12.55 7.64
N LEU A 159 -1.49 11.29 7.24
CA LEU A 159 -2.56 10.31 7.26
C LEU A 159 -2.67 9.74 8.67
N GLU A 160 -3.87 9.82 9.24
CA GLU A 160 -4.19 9.25 10.54
C GLU A 160 -5.31 8.23 10.40
N LYS A 161 -5.29 7.22 11.27
CA LYS A 161 -6.44 6.35 11.52
C LYS A 161 -6.95 6.53 12.94
N LYS A 162 -8.20 6.20 13.17
CA LYS A 162 -8.77 6.22 14.51
C LYS A 162 -8.43 4.94 15.26
N GLU A 163 -7.98 5.06 16.50
CA GLU A 163 -7.88 3.96 17.46
C GLU A 163 -8.53 4.43 18.77
N ASP A 164 -9.58 3.73 19.18
CA ASP A 164 -10.46 4.13 20.28
C ASP A 164 -10.96 5.58 20.16
N ARG A 165 -10.50 6.46 21.07
CA ARG A 165 -10.84 7.89 21.10
C ARG A 165 -9.79 8.76 20.42
N ASN A 166 -8.65 8.19 20.03
CA ASN A 166 -7.48 8.90 19.55
C ASN A 166 -7.29 8.74 18.04
N TRP A 167 -6.61 9.72 17.45
CA TRP A 167 -6.11 9.63 16.09
C TRP A 167 -4.63 9.25 16.16
N ILE A 168 -4.26 8.19 15.46
CA ILE A 168 -2.91 7.66 15.42
C ILE A 168 -2.35 7.92 14.02
N ALA A 169 -1.19 8.57 13.97
CA ALA A 169 -0.48 8.81 12.73
C ALA A 169 -0.04 7.49 12.09
N LEU A 170 -0.15 7.42 10.76
CA LEU A 170 0.35 6.31 9.95
C LEU A 170 1.63 6.73 9.23
N TYR A 171 1.57 7.83 8.49
CA TYR A 171 2.72 8.44 7.85
C TYR A 171 2.46 9.92 7.57
N LYS A 172 3.54 10.70 7.46
CA LYS A 172 3.51 12.08 6.98
C LYS A 172 4.15 12.18 5.61
N PHE A 173 3.74 13.15 4.79
CA PHE A 173 4.25 13.31 3.43
C PHE A 173 4.13 14.76 2.97
N SER A 174 5.06 15.16 2.09
CA SER A 174 4.99 16.46 1.40
C SER A 174 4.29 16.29 0.06
N GLN A 175 3.92 17.41 -0.55
CA GLN A 175 3.42 17.44 -1.94
C GLN A 175 4.57 17.58 -2.96
N LYS A 176 5.83 17.43 -2.54
CA LYS A 176 6.96 17.50 -3.45
C LYS A 176 6.94 16.27 -4.35
N GLU A 177 6.72 16.51 -5.63
CA GLU A 177 6.73 15.46 -6.65
C GLU A 177 8.08 14.73 -6.67
N LYS A 178 7.98 13.42 -6.82
CA LYS A 178 9.09 12.48 -6.92
C LYS A 178 8.96 11.67 -8.19
N ILE A 179 10.09 11.21 -8.70
CA ILE A 179 10.16 10.17 -9.72
C ILE A 179 10.50 8.84 -9.06
N ILE A 180 10.24 7.72 -9.74
CA ILE A 180 10.47 6.40 -9.16
C ILE A 180 11.95 6.19 -8.75
N ASP A 181 12.89 6.78 -9.50
CA ASP A 181 14.33 6.69 -9.23
C ASP A 181 14.74 7.38 -7.92
N ASP A 182 13.95 8.34 -7.42
CA ASP A 182 14.20 8.98 -6.11
C ASP A 182 14.04 7.99 -4.94
N PHE A 183 13.45 6.82 -5.17
CA PHE A 183 13.24 5.78 -4.16
C PHE A 183 14.30 4.68 -4.19
N LYS A 184 15.29 4.76 -5.09
CA LYS A 184 16.32 3.72 -5.26
C LYS A 184 17.11 3.48 -3.97
N ASP A 185 17.60 4.54 -3.32
CA ASP A 185 18.40 4.42 -2.10
C ASP A 185 17.60 3.79 -0.96
N VAL A 186 16.30 4.08 -0.88
CA VAL A 186 15.45 3.44 0.13
C VAL A 186 15.09 2.01 -0.25
N CYS A 187 14.95 1.71 -1.53
CA CYS A 187 14.81 0.34 -2.00
C CYS A 187 16.03 -0.50 -1.57
N ASP A 188 17.25 0.03 -1.74
CA ASP A 188 18.50 -0.61 -1.31
C ASP A 188 18.56 -0.74 0.22
N PHE A 189 18.18 0.30 0.96
CA PHE A 189 18.04 0.23 2.41
C PHE A 189 17.09 -0.89 2.84
N THR A 190 15.92 -0.98 2.21
CA THR A 190 14.87 -1.95 2.55
C THR A 190 15.35 -3.39 2.32
N GLN A 191 16.15 -3.61 1.29
CA GLN A 191 16.68 -4.92 0.93
C GLN A 191 17.88 -5.34 1.80
N TYR A 192 18.83 -4.43 2.02
CA TYR A 192 20.17 -4.83 2.48
C TYR A 192 20.53 -4.28 3.88
N SER A 193 19.89 -3.22 4.34
CA SER A 193 20.23 -2.61 5.63
C SER A 193 19.96 -3.55 6.80
N GLU A 194 20.86 -3.58 7.77
CA GLU A 194 20.63 -4.29 9.03
C GLU A 194 19.44 -3.73 9.82
N GLN A 195 19.15 -2.43 9.63
CA GLN A 195 18.04 -1.73 10.27
C GLN A 195 16.69 -2.00 9.59
N SER A 196 16.68 -2.60 8.40
CA SER A 196 15.44 -2.97 7.73
C SER A 196 14.79 -4.16 8.44
N THR A 197 13.49 -4.06 8.72
CA THR A 197 12.72 -5.20 9.24
C THR A 197 12.18 -6.09 8.12
N PHE A 198 12.22 -5.63 6.86
CA PHE A 198 11.69 -6.35 5.70
C PHE A 198 12.67 -7.39 5.14
N ASN A 199 13.93 -7.41 5.56
CA ASN A 199 14.89 -8.45 5.14
C ASN A 199 15.13 -9.52 6.22
N LYS A 200 14.30 -9.57 7.27
CA LYS A 200 14.48 -10.47 8.43
C LYS A 200 13.52 -11.65 8.43
N VAL A 201 12.25 -11.39 8.17
CA VAL A 201 11.15 -12.38 8.28
C VAL A 201 10.10 -12.15 7.19
N PRO A 202 9.33 -13.17 6.79
CA PRO A 202 8.22 -12.98 5.86
C PRO A 202 7.17 -12.04 6.46
N VAL A 203 6.75 -11.07 5.66
CA VAL A 203 5.71 -10.11 5.98
C VAL A 203 4.76 -10.08 4.80
N ILE A 204 3.54 -10.58 4.99
CA ILE A 204 2.50 -10.58 3.98
C ILE A 204 1.25 -9.95 4.58
N MET A 205 0.67 -8.99 3.88
CA MET A 205 -0.52 -8.29 4.32
C MET A 205 -1.53 -8.17 3.20
N LYS A 206 -2.81 -8.20 3.53
CA LYS A 206 -3.88 -7.99 2.58
C LYS A 206 -5.05 -7.30 3.25
N VAL A 207 -5.54 -6.23 2.62
CA VAL A 207 -6.77 -5.57 3.04
C VAL A 207 -7.94 -6.43 2.59
N LYS A 208 -8.99 -6.50 3.41
CA LYS A 208 -10.26 -7.15 3.07
C LYS A 208 -11.35 -6.09 3.12
N ASN A 209 -12.51 -6.37 2.53
CA ASN A 209 -13.66 -5.46 2.58
C ASN A 209 -14.01 -5.04 4.01
N GLN A 210 -13.81 -5.94 4.98
CA GLN A 210 -14.12 -5.72 6.38
C GLN A 210 -12.96 -6.04 7.31
N GLY A 211 -11.75 -5.58 6.98
CA GLY A 211 -10.60 -5.67 7.88
C GLY A 211 -9.32 -6.04 7.13
N ARG A 212 -8.50 -6.92 7.72
CA ARG A 212 -7.19 -7.25 7.16
C ARG A 212 -6.68 -8.59 7.61
N ILE A 213 -5.79 -9.15 6.79
CA ILE A 213 -5.00 -10.33 7.12
C ILE A 213 -3.53 -9.90 7.15
N THR A 214 -2.80 -10.35 8.16
CA THR A 214 -1.37 -10.07 8.31
C THR A 214 -0.67 -11.32 8.79
N LEU A 215 0.28 -11.80 8.01
CA LEU A 215 1.22 -12.82 8.41
C LEU A 215 2.59 -12.16 8.55
N ARG A 216 3.15 -12.18 9.76
CA ARG A 216 4.51 -11.73 10.04
C ARG A 216 5.25 -12.85 10.74
N ASP A 217 6.33 -13.31 10.12
CA ASP A 217 7.00 -14.56 10.49
C ASP A 217 5.96 -15.70 10.56
N GLN A 218 5.78 -16.34 11.72
CA GLN A 218 4.77 -17.37 11.93
C GLN A 218 3.47 -16.84 12.56
N SER A 219 3.39 -15.55 12.84
CA SER A 219 2.23 -14.95 13.51
C SER A 219 1.20 -14.48 12.49
N LEU A 220 0.11 -15.24 12.35
CA LEU A 220 -1.07 -14.87 11.57
C LEU A 220 -2.05 -14.08 12.44
N THR A 221 -2.40 -12.88 11.99
CA THR A 221 -3.44 -12.03 12.56
C THR A 221 -4.53 -11.79 11.52
N ILE A 222 -5.77 -12.07 11.88
CA ILE A 222 -6.95 -11.79 11.05
C ILE A 222 -7.82 -10.80 11.83
N VAL A 223 -8.19 -9.71 11.18
CA VAL A 223 -9.13 -8.71 11.70
C VAL A 223 -10.34 -8.70 10.77
N GLU A 224 -11.52 -8.96 11.33
CA GLU A 224 -12.80 -8.98 10.64
C GLU A 224 -13.84 -8.24 11.49
N GLY A 225 -14.26 -7.05 11.05
CA GLY A 225 -15.12 -6.21 11.89
C GLY A 225 -14.44 -5.84 13.21
N LEU A 226 -15.12 -6.17 14.32
CA LEU A 226 -14.60 -6.02 15.68
C LEU A 226 -13.79 -7.24 16.16
N ASN A 227 -13.81 -8.34 15.40
CA ASN A 227 -13.12 -9.56 15.77
C ASN A 227 -11.66 -9.47 15.33
N LYS A 228 -10.76 -9.84 16.25
CA LYS A 228 -9.34 -9.98 15.98
C LYS A 228 -8.87 -11.32 16.53
N THR A 229 -8.39 -12.18 15.64
CA THR A 229 -7.75 -13.44 16.00
C THR A 229 -6.26 -13.34 15.70
N LYS A 230 -5.45 -13.97 16.56
CA LYS A 230 -4.01 -14.08 16.39
C LYS A 230 -3.59 -15.49 16.76
N ARG A 231 -2.85 -16.16 15.88
CA ARG A 231 -2.30 -17.50 16.13
C ARG A 231 -0.90 -17.63 15.53
N ILE A 232 -0.15 -18.58 16.06
CA ILE A 232 1.08 -19.07 15.41
C ILE A 232 0.66 -20.15 14.41
N ILE A 233 1.24 -20.11 13.20
CA ILE A 233 0.98 -21.08 12.14
C ILE A 233 1.98 -22.23 12.20
N ASP A 234 1.55 -23.41 11.80
CA ASP A 234 2.46 -24.52 11.56
C ASP A 234 3.21 -24.27 10.23
N PRO A 235 4.54 -24.51 10.15
CA PRO A 235 5.29 -24.37 8.91
C PRO A 235 4.71 -25.15 7.71
N ARG A 236 4.00 -26.26 7.98
CA ARG A 236 3.33 -27.06 6.95
C ARG A 236 2.11 -26.35 6.33
N GLU A 237 1.53 -25.37 7.02
CA GLU A 237 0.39 -24.58 6.53
C GLU A 237 0.83 -23.39 5.65
N VAL A 238 2.12 -23.04 5.59
CA VAL A 238 2.58 -21.78 4.94
C VAL A 238 2.09 -21.67 3.49
N LYS A 239 2.23 -22.76 2.71
CA LYS A 239 1.82 -22.77 1.29
C LYS A 239 0.30 -22.60 1.12
N SER A 240 -0.49 -23.30 1.94
CA SER A 240 -1.96 -23.14 1.87
C SER A 240 -2.39 -21.76 2.34
N ILE A 241 -1.76 -21.20 3.38
CA ILE A 241 -2.03 -19.84 3.84
C ILE A 241 -1.73 -18.80 2.77
N TYR A 242 -0.60 -18.91 2.08
CA TYR A 242 -0.24 -18.00 0.99
C TYR A 242 -1.28 -18.03 -0.12
N LYS A 243 -1.69 -19.22 -0.54
CA LYS A 243 -2.70 -19.40 -1.57
C LYS A 243 -4.07 -18.91 -1.10
N ASP A 244 -4.59 -19.49 -0.02
CA ASP A 244 -5.99 -19.36 0.38
C ASP A 244 -6.32 -18.00 0.99
N LEU A 245 -5.36 -17.37 1.70
CA LEU A 245 -5.60 -16.10 2.38
C LEU A 245 -5.06 -14.89 1.61
N PHE A 246 -4.00 -15.07 0.81
CA PHE A 246 -3.32 -13.97 0.12
C PHE A 246 -3.43 -14.02 -1.41
N ASP A 247 -3.97 -15.10 -1.99
CA ASP A 247 -3.96 -15.36 -3.44
C ASP A 247 -2.53 -15.34 -4.03
N LEU A 248 -1.56 -15.84 -3.26
CA LEU A 248 -0.17 -15.98 -3.67
C LEU A 248 0.15 -17.43 -4.01
N GLU A 249 0.48 -17.67 -5.28
CA GLU A 249 1.08 -18.93 -5.72
C GLU A 249 2.60 -18.78 -5.74
N ILE A 250 3.28 -19.65 -4.99
CA ILE A 250 4.74 -19.63 -4.79
C ILE A 250 5.29 -21.04 -4.97
#